data_AF-A0A2G6LI59-F1
#
_entry.id   AF-A0A2G6LI59-F1
#
_cell.length_a   1.000
_cell.length_b   1.000
_cell.length_c   1.000
_cell.angle_alpha   90.00
_cell.angle_beta   90.00
_cell.angle_gamma   90.00
#
_symmetry.space_group_name_H-M   'P 1'
#
loop_
_entity.id
_entity.type
_entity.pdbx_description
1 polymer ?
#
loop_
_entity_poly.entity_id
_entity_poly.type
_entity_poly.pdbx_seq_one_letter_code
_entity_poly.pdbx_strand_id
1 'polypeptide(L)'
;MNLSKSLIIASLSMALMAVAQSAFAECYIADKDVQGDYTGDCKNGLAEGYGVSIGKDKYEGYFHKGKLNGKGKYIWANGSVYEGDWLNGKEHGKGKLIYLKGNIYEGDWLNGEPHGQGKYTWGQGEWEGNIYEGDWLNGQRTGKGKHTWNKGPWQGDVYEGDWLNNNQHGKGTYTWASGDVYQGDWLNGRQHGKGKKIWASGSFYQGSWENGLRNGYGVLTLAKDDETIASWESVHHGHWQGDVYIVQGIFKNAMLEIACSSPKECKQKQKSIN
;
A
#
# COMPACT_ATOMS: atom_id res chain seq x y z
N MET A 1 103.24 -1.47 -25.38
CA MET A 1 101.94 -0.83 -25.70
C MET A 1 101.14 -0.87 -24.42
N ASN A 2 101.23 0.18 -23.59
CA ASN A 2 100.31 1.32 -23.55
C ASN A 2 98.88 0.86 -23.19
N LEU A 3 98.21 1.31 -22.11
CA LEU A 3 98.42 2.44 -21.21
C LEU A 3 97.74 2.17 -19.86
N SER A 4 98.36 2.76 -18.84
CA SER A 4 97.89 3.08 -17.49
C SER A 4 96.44 3.59 -17.36
N LYS A 5 95.77 3.32 -16.23
CA LYS A 5 95.58 4.30 -15.13
C LYS A 5 94.66 3.79 -13.99
N SER A 6 95.17 3.97 -12.78
CA SER A 6 94.50 4.47 -11.57
C SER A 6 93.40 3.66 -10.86
N LEU A 7 93.85 3.06 -9.76
CA LEU A 7 93.30 3.10 -8.39
C LEU A 7 92.37 4.32 -8.11
N ILE A 8 91.27 4.13 -7.34
CA ILE A 8 90.87 4.88 -6.11
C ILE A 8 89.36 4.78 -5.77
N ILE A 9 89.12 4.29 -4.54
CA ILE A 9 88.06 4.60 -3.54
C ILE A 9 86.68 3.94 -3.66
N ALA A 10 86.41 3.16 -2.61
CA ALA A 10 85.10 2.74 -2.14
C ALA A 10 84.25 3.95 -1.68
N SER A 11 82.98 3.97 -2.07
CA SER A 11 81.95 4.64 -1.28
C SER A 11 80.68 3.82 -1.33
N LEU A 12 80.37 3.18 -0.19
CA LEU A 12 79.01 2.81 0.17
C LEU A 12 78.12 4.04 -0.01
N SER A 13 77.12 3.95 -0.88
CA SER A 13 75.93 4.78 -0.75
C SER A 13 74.72 3.87 -0.85
N MET A 14 74.13 3.59 0.33
CA MET A 14 72.74 3.19 0.44
C MET A 14 71.89 4.23 -0.27
N ALA A 15 71.42 3.93 -1.47
CA ALA A 15 70.22 4.55 -1.99
C ALA A 15 69.08 3.56 -1.78
N LEU A 16 68.54 3.56 -0.56
CA LEU A 16 67.20 3.05 -0.32
C LEU A 16 66.29 3.93 -1.20
N MET A 17 65.85 3.42 -2.35
CA MET A 17 64.69 3.98 -3.03
C MET A 17 63.48 3.61 -2.16
N ALA A 18 63.24 4.38 -1.11
CA ALA A 18 61.93 4.43 -0.49
C ALA A 18 61.00 5.07 -1.53
N VAL A 19 60.37 4.21 -2.34
CA VAL A 19 59.14 4.62 -3.03
C VAL A 19 58.18 4.94 -1.89
N ALA A 20 57.98 6.23 -1.63
CA ALA A 20 56.86 6.68 -0.82
C ALA A 20 55.61 6.25 -1.59
N GLN A 21 55.12 5.05 -1.28
CA GLN A 21 53.74 4.70 -1.56
C GLN A 21 52.94 5.73 -0.78
N SER A 22 52.42 6.73 -1.49
CA SER A 22 51.36 7.57 -0.97
C SER A 22 50.26 6.60 -0.54
N ALA A 23 50.10 6.41 0.76
CA ALA A 23 48.92 5.79 1.32
C ALA A 23 47.76 6.73 1.00
N PHE A 24 47.22 6.64 -0.21
CA PHE A 24 45.89 7.12 -0.49
C PHE A 24 45.02 6.28 0.44
N ALA A 25 44.56 6.89 1.54
CA ALA A 25 43.57 6.25 2.39
C ALA A 25 42.36 6.02 1.49
N GLU A 26 42.18 4.80 1.01
CA GLU A 26 41.01 4.42 0.24
C GLU A 26 39.79 4.66 1.11
N CYS A 27 38.92 5.53 0.63
CA CYS A 27 37.70 5.89 1.34
C CYS A 27 36.72 4.74 1.17
N TYR A 28 36.35 4.11 2.27
CA TYR A 28 35.52 2.92 2.24
C TYR A 28 34.10 3.20 2.75
N ILE A 29 33.17 2.40 2.25
CA ILE A 29 31.78 2.38 2.71
C ILE A 29 31.71 1.35 3.85
N ALA A 30 31.26 1.79 5.02
CA ALA A 30 31.10 0.94 6.20
C ALA A 30 29.76 0.17 6.19
N ASP A 31 28.85 0.56 5.31
CA ASP A 31 27.61 -0.17 5.07
C ASP A 31 27.91 -1.49 4.35
N LYS A 32 27.71 -2.60 5.06
CA LYS A 32 27.94 -3.94 4.52
C LYS A 32 27.05 -4.29 3.33
N ASP A 33 25.90 -3.62 3.21
CA ASP A 33 24.90 -3.87 2.18
C ASP A 33 25.19 -3.01 0.93
N VAL A 34 26.18 -2.11 1.00
CA VAL A 34 26.58 -1.22 -0.08
C VAL A 34 28.10 -1.29 -0.25
N GLN A 35 28.56 -2.39 -0.85
CA GLN A 35 29.98 -2.60 -1.18
C GLN A 35 30.21 -2.31 -2.66
N GLY A 36 31.29 -1.59 -2.95
CA GLY A 36 31.69 -1.26 -4.31
C GLY A 36 32.79 -0.21 -4.34
N ASP A 37 33.17 0.16 -5.56
CA ASP A 37 34.09 1.26 -5.81
C ASP A 37 33.41 2.57 -5.42
N TYR A 38 34.07 3.35 -4.56
CA TYR A 38 33.56 4.61 -4.06
C TYR A 38 34.28 5.81 -4.67
N THR A 39 33.52 6.85 -4.99
CA THR A 39 34.05 8.16 -5.39
C THR A 39 33.21 9.25 -4.76
N GLY A 40 33.80 10.08 -3.90
CA GLY A 40 33.09 11.16 -3.21
C GLY A 40 33.90 11.75 -2.05
N ASP A 41 33.22 12.55 -1.21
CA ASP A 41 33.89 13.16 -0.06
C ASP A 41 34.31 12.10 0.98
N CYS A 42 35.37 12.41 1.73
CA CYS A 42 35.96 11.43 2.61
C CYS A 42 36.44 12.05 3.89
N LYS A 43 36.14 11.37 5.01
CA LYS A 43 36.53 11.82 6.34
C LYS A 43 36.97 10.62 7.17
N ASN A 44 38.21 10.66 7.67
CA ASN A 44 38.80 9.60 8.49
C ASN A 44 38.76 8.21 7.81
N GLY A 45 38.99 8.17 6.49
CA GLY A 45 38.95 6.93 5.70
C GLY A 45 37.54 6.41 5.38
N LEU A 46 36.49 7.09 5.85
CA LEU A 46 35.10 6.71 5.59
C LEU A 46 34.47 7.63 4.55
N ALA A 47 33.57 7.06 3.73
CA ALA A 47 32.66 7.85 2.90
C ALA A 47 31.86 8.83 3.77
N GLU A 48 31.87 10.10 3.37
CA GLU A 48 31.21 11.22 4.04
C GLU A 48 30.67 12.15 2.95
N GLY A 49 29.72 13.03 3.24
CA GLY A 49 29.26 14.02 2.25
C GLY A 49 28.65 13.35 1.01
N TYR A 50 28.75 13.99 -0.15
CA TYR A 50 28.16 13.43 -1.38
C TYR A 50 29.12 12.46 -2.05
N GLY A 51 28.59 11.35 -2.57
CA GLY A 51 29.40 10.41 -3.34
C GLY A 51 28.58 9.40 -4.14
N VAL A 52 29.32 8.62 -4.91
CA VAL A 52 28.81 7.55 -5.75
C VAL A 52 29.51 6.25 -5.37
N SER A 53 28.72 5.19 -5.18
CA SER A 53 29.17 3.83 -4.99
C SER A 53 28.74 2.99 -6.18
N ILE A 54 29.67 2.27 -6.79
CA ILE A 54 29.41 1.36 -7.92
C ILE A 54 29.93 -0.02 -7.54
N GLY A 55 29.02 -0.95 -7.28
CA GLY A 55 29.35 -2.35 -7.07
C GLY A 55 28.32 -3.24 -7.73
N LYS A 56 27.88 -4.27 -7.00
CA LYS A 56 26.71 -5.06 -7.39
C LYS A 56 25.47 -4.17 -7.49
N ASP A 57 25.29 -3.32 -6.48
CA ASP A 57 24.27 -2.29 -6.41
C ASP A 57 24.93 -0.92 -6.64
N LYS A 58 24.14 0.08 -7.05
CA LYS A 58 24.63 1.44 -7.27
C LYS A 58 23.93 2.40 -6.31
N TYR A 59 24.71 3.25 -5.65
CA TYR A 59 24.18 4.36 -4.85
C TYR A 59 24.80 5.68 -5.29
N GLU A 60 23.98 6.72 -5.31
CA GLU A 60 24.40 8.09 -5.52
C GLU A 60 23.67 8.98 -4.52
N GLY A 61 24.41 9.64 -3.64
CA GLY A 61 23.80 10.44 -2.58
C GLY A 61 24.75 10.73 -1.44
N TYR A 62 24.16 11.10 -0.30
CA TYR A 62 24.90 11.52 0.87
C TYR A 62 25.28 10.34 1.79
N PHE A 63 26.48 10.44 2.38
CA PHE A 63 27.05 9.50 3.33
C PHE A 63 27.38 10.21 4.64
N HIS A 64 27.27 9.48 5.75
CA HIS A 64 27.78 9.89 7.05
C HIS A 64 28.41 8.69 7.75
N LYS A 65 29.69 8.80 8.15
CA LYS A 65 30.46 7.72 8.79
C LYS A 65 30.38 6.40 8.01
N GLY A 66 30.52 6.49 6.68
CA GLY A 66 30.51 5.34 5.78
C GLY A 66 29.14 4.69 5.56
N LYS A 67 28.04 5.31 5.99
CA LYS A 67 26.68 4.80 5.77
C LYS A 67 25.83 5.79 4.98
N LEU A 68 24.84 5.28 4.25
CA LEU A 68 23.89 6.10 3.50
C LEU A 68 23.11 6.97 4.49
N ASN A 69 23.08 8.28 4.23
CA ASN A 69 22.50 9.26 5.16
C ASN A 69 22.11 10.54 4.42
N GLY A 70 20.90 11.05 4.62
CA GLY A 70 20.38 12.19 3.85
C GLY A 70 19.78 11.75 2.52
N LYS A 71 19.74 12.63 1.52
CA LYS A 71 19.11 12.32 0.22
C LYS A 71 19.99 11.38 -0.61
N GLY A 72 19.37 10.44 -1.31
CA GLY A 72 20.10 9.61 -2.26
C GLY A 72 19.22 8.69 -3.08
N LYS A 73 19.82 8.18 -4.15
CA LYS A 73 19.24 7.23 -5.08
C LYS A 73 19.99 5.91 -5.03
N TYR A 74 19.27 4.84 -4.76
CA TYR A 74 19.79 3.48 -4.73
C TYR A 74 19.16 2.67 -5.86
N ILE A 75 20.00 1.96 -6.61
CA ILE A 75 19.60 1.06 -7.69
C ILE A 75 20.10 -0.32 -7.31
N TRP A 76 19.17 -1.21 -6.97
CA TRP A 76 19.48 -2.60 -6.69
C TRP A 76 19.83 -3.33 -8.00
N ALA A 77 20.67 -4.36 -7.91
CA ALA A 77 21.02 -5.25 -9.02
C ALA A 77 19.82 -5.94 -9.65
N ASN A 78 18.73 -6.10 -8.87
CA ASN A 78 17.47 -6.63 -9.39
C ASN A 78 16.69 -5.61 -10.25
N GLY A 79 17.15 -4.36 -10.38
CA GLY A 79 16.51 -3.29 -11.15
C GLY A 79 15.52 -2.42 -10.35
N SER A 80 15.27 -2.71 -9.08
CA SER A 80 14.47 -1.82 -8.22
C SER A 80 15.22 -0.52 -7.98
N VAL A 81 14.51 0.58 -7.74
CA VAL A 81 15.08 1.91 -7.55
C VAL A 81 14.40 2.62 -6.38
N TYR A 82 15.18 3.06 -5.40
CA TYR A 82 14.72 3.94 -4.34
C TYR A 82 15.34 5.31 -4.51
N GLU A 83 14.54 6.35 -4.32
CA GLU A 83 15.00 7.73 -4.28
C GLU A 83 14.31 8.43 -3.11
N GLY A 84 15.08 8.90 -2.14
CA GLY A 84 14.51 9.44 -0.90
C GLY A 84 15.54 9.77 0.19
N ASP A 85 15.04 9.96 1.41
CA ASP A 85 15.87 10.14 2.59
C ASP A 85 16.41 8.81 3.13
N TRP A 86 17.64 8.85 3.61
CA TRP A 86 18.34 7.74 4.22
C TRP A 86 18.76 8.12 5.63
N LEU A 87 18.75 7.15 6.54
CA LEU A 87 19.30 7.31 7.87
C LEU A 87 20.01 6.02 8.28
N ASN A 88 21.33 6.12 8.47
CA ASN A 88 22.18 5.01 8.92
C ASN A 88 22.05 3.74 8.07
N GLY A 89 22.01 3.90 6.74
CA GLY A 89 21.91 2.77 5.81
C GLY A 89 20.50 2.29 5.49
N LYS A 90 19.47 2.94 6.04
CA LYS A 90 18.06 2.54 5.83
C LYS A 90 17.22 3.67 5.23
N GLU A 91 16.25 3.30 4.42
CA GLU A 91 15.20 4.19 3.92
C GLU A 91 14.47 4.83 5.12
N HIS A 92 14.32 6.14 5.08
CA HIS A 92 13.73 6.93 6.15
C HIS A 92 13.03 8.17 5.56
N GLY A 93 12.28 8.92 6.36
CA GLY A 93 11.72 10.21 5.92
C GLY A 93 10.81 10.06 4.71
N LYS A 94 11.01 10.87 3.66
CA LYS A 94 10.23 10.78 2.41
C LYS A 94 11.02 10.05 1.33
N GLY A 95 10.36 9.14 0.63
CA GLY A 95 10.99 8.43 -0.48
C GLY A 95 10.03 7.69 -1.40
N LYS A 96 10.56 7.32 -2.56
CA LYS A 96 9.86 6.60 -3.62
C LYS A 96 10.64 5.34 -3.98
N LEU A 97 10.00 4.18 -3.85
CA LEU A 97 10.52 2.89 -4.28
C LEU A 97 9.74 2.40 -5.50
N ILE A 98 10.45 2.15 -6.59
CA ILE A 98 9.96 1.43 -7.77
C ILE A 98 10.54 0.02 -7.70
N TYR A 99 9.68 -0.97 -7.51
CA TYR A 99 10.08 -2.39 -7.48
C TYR A 99 10.28 -2.92 -8.90
N LEU A 100 11.09 -3.98 -9.06
CA LEU A 100 11.35 -4.65 -10.34
C LEU A 100 10.08 -4.97 -11.18
N LYS A 101 8.97 -5.35 -10.53
CA LYS A 101 7.70 -5.67 -11.22
C LYS A 101 6.78 -4.46 -11.46
N GLY A 102 7.31 -3.25 -11.28
CA GLY A 102 6.60 -1.99 -11.51
C GLY A 102 5.67 -1.54 -10.39
N ASN A 103 5.61 -2.27 -9.26
CA ASN A 103 4.95 -1.72 -8.07
C ASN A 103 5.67 -0.44 -7.64
N ILE A 104 4.92 0.54 -7.16
CA ILE A 104 5.48 1.81 -6.72
C ILE A 104 4.95 2.11 -5.33
N TYR A 105 5.83 2.39 -4.38
CA TYR A 105 5.46 3.05 -3.12
C TYR A 105 6.08 4.45 -3.09
N GLU A 106 5.31 5.45 -2.73
CA GLU A 106 5.75 6.83 -2.56
C GLU A 106 5.13 7.39 -1.28
N GLY A 107 5.95 7.76 -0.30
CA GLY A 107 5.43 8.17 1.00
C GLY A 107 6.48 8.30 2.08
N ASP A 108 6.01 8.21 3.32
CA ASP A 108 6.82 8.16 4.52
C ASP A 108 7.47 6.78 4.70
N TRP A 109 8.70 6.78 5.22
CA TRP A 109 9.53 5.62 5.48
C TRP A 109 10.09 5.69 6.89
N LEU A 110 10.15 4.55 7.56
CA LEU A 110 10.78 4.41 8.87
C LEU A 110 11.57 3.10 8.93
N ASN A 111 12.90 3.21 8.95
CA ASN A 111 13.82 2.09 9.12
C ASN A 111 13.68 0.99 8.06
N GLY A 112 13.49 1.39 6.79
CA GLY A 112 13.36 0.48 5.66
C GLY A 112 11.93 0.04 5.35
N GLU A 113 10.95 0.49 6.12
CA GLU A 113 9.55 0.09 5.95
C GLU A 113 8.65 1.29 5.60
N PRO A 114 7.64 1.10 4.73
CA PRO A 114 6.52 2.03 4.60
C PRO A 114 5.89 2.35 5.95
N HIS A 115 5.73 3.63 6.25
CA HIS A 115 5.18 4.14 7.49
C HIS A 115 4.41 5.44 7.21
N GLY A 116 3.60 5.96 8.14
CA GLY A 116 2.98 7.28 8.00
C GLY A 116 2.03 7.38 6.81
N GLN A 117 2.12 8.45 6.01
CA GLN A 117 1.29 8.63 4.81
C GLN A 117 2.00 8.08 3.58
N GLY A 118 1.28 7.32 2.74
CA GLY A 118 1.88 6.81 1.51
C GLY A 118 0.87 6.39 0.45
N LYS A 119 1.34 6.42 -0.80
CA LYS A 119 0.65 5.96 -1.99
C LYS A 119 1.33 4.70 -2.53
N TYR A 120 0.56 3.65 -2.71
CA TYR A 120 0.99 2.43 -3.38
C TYR A 120 0.24 2.23 -4.68
N THR A 121 0.96 2.09 -5.77
CA THR A 121 0.43 1.76 -7.10
C THR A 121 0.87 0.35 -7.45
N TRP A 122 -0.10 -0.51 -7.74
CA TRP A 122 0.19 -1.87 -8.19
C TRP A 122 0.74 -1.85 -9.61
N GLY A 123 1.87 -2.54 -9.82
CA GLY A 123 2.53 -2.72 -11.11
C GLY A 123 1.99 -3.94 -11.86
N GLN A 124 2.82 -4.51 -12.73
CA GLN A 124 2.43 -5.58 -13.64
C GLN A 124 1.70 -6.73 -12.92
N GLY A 125 0.56 -7.16 -13.48
CA GLY A 125 -0.23 -8.27 -12.97
C GLY A 125 -1.73 -8.03 -13.07
N GLU A 126 -2.51 -8.85 -12.36
CA GLU A 126 -3.97 -8.79 -12.29
C GLU A 126 -4.46 -7.44 -11.71
N TRP A 127 -3.71 -6.88 -10.76
CA TRP A 127 -4.05 -5.67 -10.04
C TRP A 127 -3.37 -4.41 -10.58
N GLU A 128 -2.73 -4.50 -11.75
CA GLU A 128 -1.97 -3.39 -12.34
C GLU A 128 -2.79 -2.11 -12.45
N GLY A 129 -2.19 -1.01 -12.00
CA GLY A 129 -2.80 0.30 -12.01
C GLY A 129 -3.71 0.58 -10.82
N ASN A 130 -4.08 -0.42 -9.99
CA ASN A 130 -4.81 -0.16 -8.75
C ASN A 130 -3.97 0.74 -7.84
N ILE A 131 -4.65 1.50 -6.98
CA ILE A 131 -4.02 2.52 -6.14
C ILE A 131 -4.54 2.37 -4.71
N TYR A 132 -3.66 2.53 -3.73
CA TYR A 132 -3.99 2.78 -2.34
C TYR A 132 -3.30 4.06 -1.88
N GLU A 133 -4.02 4.93 -1.19
CA GLU A 133 -3.50 6.16 -0.59
C GLU A 133 -4.02 6.24 0.85
N GLY A 134 -3.13 6.31 1.84
CA GLY A 134 -3.55 6.37 3.24
C GLY A 134 -2.44 6.07 4.23
N ASP A 135 -2.84 5.64 5.43
CA ASP A 135 -1.93 5.38 6.53
C ASP A 135 -1.24 4.02 6.37
N TRP A 136 0.03 3.99 6.78
CA TRP A 136 0.91 2.83 6.80
C TRP A 136 1.59 2.69 8.16
N LEU A 137 1.74 1.45 8.60
CA LEU A 137 2.49 1.10 9.79
C LEU A 137 3.25 -0.19 9.53
N ASN A 138 4.59 -0.10 9.52
CA ASN A 138 5.49 -1.25 9.33
C ASN A 138 5.16 -2.06 8.08
N GLY A 139 5.02 -1.38 6.93
CA GLY A 139 4.73 -2.04 5.66
C GLY A 139 3.27 -2.45 5.46
N GLN A 140 2.38 -2.19 6.42
CA GLN A 140 0.97 -2.59 6.35
C GLN A 140 0.05 -1.37 6.27
N ARG A 141 -0.98 -1.46 5.43
CA ARG A 141 -2.09 -0.50 5.40
C ARG A 141 -2.84 -0.56 6.72
N THR A 142 -3.06 0.60 7.32
CA THR A 142 -3.73 0.78 8.60
C THR A 142 -4.49 2.11 8.61
N GLY A 143 -5.15 2.47 9.71
CA GLY A 143 -5.73 3.79 9.91
C GLY A 143 -6.73 4.16 8.82
N LYS A 144 -6.66 5.37 8.27
CA LYS A 144 -7.52 5.83 7.16
C LYS A 144 -6.85 5.58 5.82
N GLY A 145 -7.62 5.15 4.84
CA GLY A 145 -7.12 5.03 3.48
C GLY A 145 -8.18 4.86 2.42
N LYS A 146 -7.81 5.18 1.19
CA LYS A 146 -8.60 5.06 -0.01
C LYS A 146 -7.96 4.06 -0.96
N HIS A 147 -8.74 3.12 -1.47
CA HIS A 147 -8.32 2.18 -2.50
C HIS A 147 -9.19 2.35 -3.74
N THR A 148 -8.55 2.46 -4.89
CA THR A 148 -9.19 2.63 -6.20
C THR A 148 -8.81 1.44 -7.07
N TRP A 149 -9.82 0.73 -7.57
CA TRP A 149 -9.65 -0.36 -8.53
C TRP A 149 -9.66 0.24 -9.94
N ASN A 150 -8.53 0.21 -10.64
CA ASN A 150 -8.38 0.80 -11.97
C ASN A 150 -8.38 -0.25 -13.09
N LYS A 151 -8.35 -1.54 -12.74
CA LYS A 151 -8.31 -2.66 -13.69
C LYS A 151 -9.08 -3.87 -13.16
N GLY A 152 -9.40 -4.79 -14.06
CA GLY A 152 -10.09 -6.04 -13.75
C GLY A 152 -11.60 -5.86 -13.61
N PRO A 153 -12.31 -6.87 -13.08
CA PRO A 153 -13.77 -6.85 -12.99
C PRO A 153 -14.34 -5.75 -12.09
N TRP A 154 -13.49 -5.14 -11.25
CA TRP A 154 -13.88 -4.12 -10.26
C TRP A 154 -13.41 -2.72 -10.69
N GLN A 155 -13.02 -2.55 -11.96
CA GLN A 155 -12.58 -1.27 -12.48
C GLN A 155 -13.63 -0.18 -12.24
N GLY A 156 -13.21 0.91 -11.61
CA GLY A 156 -14.06 2.03 -11.21
C GLY A 156 -14.58 1.95 -9.78
N ASP A 157 -14.44 0.81 -9.10
CA ASP A 157 -14.79 0.69 -7.68
C ASP A 157 -13.83 1.52 -6.82
N VAL A 158 -14.33 2.02 -5.70
CA VAL A 158 -13.58 2.81 -4.73
C VAL A 158 -13.99 2.40 -3.31
N TYR A 159 -13.01 2.21 -2.44
CA TYR A 159 -13.22 2.09 -1.00
C TYR A 159 -12.51 3.23 -0.29
N GLU A 160 -13.16 3.87 0.67
CA GLU A 160 -12.58 4.88 1.54
C GLU A 160 -13.04 4.64 2.98
N GLY A 161 -12.10 4.40 3.89
CA GLY A 161 -12.46 4.01 5.25
C GLY A 161 -11.28 3.60 6.12
N ASP A 162 -11.60 2.90 7.20
CA ASP A 162 -10.63 2.35 8.13
C ASP A 162 -9.98 1.07 7.57
N TRP A 163 -8.68 0.93 7.85
CA TRP A 163 -7.87 -0.22 7.49
C TRP A 163 -7.19 -0.78 8.73
N LEU A 164 -7.04 -2.10 8.76
CA LEU A 164 -6.27 -2.79 9.79
C LEU A 164 -5.59 -4.00 9.18
N ASN A 165 -4.27 -4.11 9.37
CA ASN A 165 -3.45 -5.23 8.89
C ASN A 165 -3.75 -5.58 7.42
N ASN A 166 -3.69 -4.57 6.54
CA ASN A 166 -3.96 -4.70 5.10
C ASN A 166 -5.41 -4.99 4.68
N ASN A 167 -6.39 -4.99 5.58
CA ASN A 167 -7.79 -5.26 5.25
C ASN A 167 -8.69 -4.06 5.57
N GLN A 168 -9.76 -3.88 4.80
CA GLN A 168 -10.83 -2.95 5.17
C GLN A 168 -11.42 -3.39 6.52
N HIS A 169 -11.56 -2.44 7.44
CA HIS A 169 -12.00 -2.68 8.81
C HIS A 169 -12.80 -1.45 9.30
N GLY A 170 -13.36 -1.48 10.50
CA GLY A 170 -13.94 -0.28 11.14
C GLY A 170 -15.06 0.35 10.32
N LYS A 171 -15.04 1.66 10.12
CA LYS A 171 -16.03 2.39 9.31
C LYS A 171 -15.49 2.67 7.91
N GLY A 172 -16.31 2.46 6.89
CA GLY A 172 -15.92 2.78 5.53
C GLY A 172 -17.08 2.88 4.55
N THR A 173 -16.78 3.50 3.42
CA THR A 173 -17.67 3.65 2.27
C THR A 173 -17.07 2.90 1.08
N TYR A 174 -17.87 2.04 0.45
CA TYR A 174 -17.55 1.41 -0.83
C TYR A 174 -18.51 1.93 -1.88
N THR A 175 -17.96 2.48 -2.94
CA THR A 175 -18.69 2.94 -4.12
C THR A 175 -18.36 2.00 -5.27
N TRP A 176 -19.38 1.33 -5.79
CA TRP A 176 -19.21 0.49 -6.99
C TRP A 176 -19.21 1.36 -8.24
N ALA A 177 -18.56 0.88 -9.30
CA ALA A 177 -18.57 1.50 -10.62
C ALA A 177 -19.99 1.66 -11.20
N SER A 178 -20.95 0.83 -10.76
CA SER A 178 -22.36 0.94 -11.11
C SER A 178 -23.05 2.18 -10.51
N GLY A 179 -22.45 2.84 -9.53
CA GLY A 179 -23.05 3.92 -8.74
C GLY A 179 -23.74 3.45 -7.46
N ASP A 180 -23.78 2.14 -7.18
CA ASP A 180 -24.18 1.64 -5.87
C ASP A 180 -23.18 2.16 -4.80
N VAL A 181 -23.65 2.35 -3.57
CA VAL A 181 -22.84 2.79 -2.43
C VAL A 181 -23.19 1.98 -1.19
N TYR A 182 -22.19 1.56 -0.43
CA TYR A 182 -22.35 1.01 0.91
C TYR A 182 -21.56 1.87 1.89
N GLN A 183 -22.21 2.30 2.97
CA GLN A 183 -21.57 3.02 4.08
C GLN A 183 -21.89 2.28 5.38
N GLY A 184 -20.87 1.81 6.09
CA GLY A 184 -21.13 1.01 7.29
C GLY A 184 -19.88 0.45 7.95
N ASP A 185 -20.11 -0.56 8.80
CA ASP A 185 -19.06 -1.32 9.46
C ASP A 185 -18.41 -2.34 8.50
N TRP A 186 -17.11 -2.52 8.66
CA TRP A 186 -16.29 -3.46 7.90
C TRP A 186 -15.50 -4.33 8.87
N LEU A 187 -15.41 -5.61 8.53
CA LEU A 187 -14.60 -6.58 9.26
C LEU A 187 -13.87 -7.47 8.26
N ASN A 188 -12.54 -7.35 8.23
CA ASN A 188 -11.63 -8.17 7.42
C ASN A 188 -12.04 -8.22 5.94
N GLY A 189 -12.26 -7.04 5.35
CA GLY A 189 -12.60 -6.90 3.93
C GLY A 189 -14.07 -7.14 3.59
N ARG A 190 -14.93 -7.37 4.57
CA ARG A 190 -16.36 -7.64 4.35
C ARG A 190 -17.25 -6.62 5.07
N GLN A 191 -18.38 -6.30 4.44
CA GLN A 191 -19.46 -5.56 5.09
C GLN A 191 -19.95 -6.35 6.31
N HIS A 192 -20.07 -5.67 7.45
CA HIS A 192 -20.40 -6.27 8.72
C HIS A 192 -21.18 -5.27 9.58
N GLY A 193 -21.61 -5.65 10.78
CA GLY A 193 -22.16 -4.71 11.77
C GLY A 193 -23.38 -3.96 11.27
N LYS A 194 -23.38 -2.62 11.36
CA LYS A 194 -24.46 -1.75 10.87
C LYS A 194 -24.01 -1.03 9.60
N GLY A 195 -24.90 -0.97 8.62
CA GLY A 195 -24.60 -0.28 7.36
C GLY A 195 -25.83 0.09 6.55
N LYS A 196 -25.62 1.03 5.64
CA LYS A 196 -26.59 1.50 4.65
C LYS A 196 -26.06 1.21 3.25
N LYS A 197 -26.79 0.41 2.47
CA LYS A 197 -26.56 0.22 1.04
C LYS A 197 -27.55 1.06 0.26
N ILE A 198 -27.07 1.90 -0.65
CA ILE A 198 -27.84 2.71 -1.58
C ILE A 198 -27.57 2.13 -2.97
N TRP A 199 -28.62 1.80 -3.70
CA TRP A 199 -28.49 1.36 -5.08
C TRP A 199 -28.52 2.57 -6.01
N ALA A 200 -27.93 2.45 -7.19
CA ALA A 200 -27.95 3.50 -8.22
C ALA A 200 -29.36 3.96 -8.60
N SER A 201 -30.38 3.10 -8.39
CA SER A 201 -31.80 3.44 -8.55
C SER A 201 -32.34 4.44 -7.52
N GLY A 202 -31.56 4.77 -6.48
CA GLY A 202 -31.99 5.57 -5.32
C GLY A 202 -32.68 4.77 -4.21
N SER A 203 -32.98 3.48 -4.45
CA SER A 203 -33.44 2.59 -3.38
C SER A 203 -32.35 2.42 -2.33
N PHE A 204 -32.70 2.13 -1.08
CA PHE A 204 -31.69 1.85 -0.05
C PHE A 204 -32.14 0.86 1.01
N TYR A 205 -31.18 0.15 1.59
CA TYR A 205 -31.34 -0.71 2.75
C TYR A 205 -30.47 -0.18 3.89
N GLN A 206 -31.04 -0.09 5.09
CA GLN A 206 -30.31 0.24 6.31
C GLN A 206 -30.59 -0.81 7.37
N GLY A 207 -29.56 -1.50 7.86
CA GLY A 207 -29.74 -2.59 8.79
C GLY A 207 -28.44 -3.23 9.22
N SER A 208 -28.53 -4.48 9.68
CA SER A 208 -27.33 -5.23 10.08
C SER A 208 -26.79 -6.07 8.93
N TRP A 209 -25.48 -6.33 9.00
CA TRP A 209 -24.72 -7.03 7.98
C TRP A 209 -23.80 -8.05 8.64
N GLU A 210 -23.64 -9.19 8.00
CA GLU A 210 -22.70 -10.22 8.41
C GLU A 210 -22.07 -10.86 7.18
N ASN A 211 -20.74 -10.91 7.14
CA ASN A 211 -19.96 -11.54 6.08
C ASN A 211 -20.33 -11.09 4.65
N GLY A 212 -20.60 -9.80 4.45
CA GLY A 212 -20.96 -9.25 3.15
C GLY A 212 -22.45 -9.32 2.82
N LEU A 213 -23.27 -9.88 3.71
CA LEU A 213 -24.68 -10.14 3.47
C LEU A 213 -25.54 -9.37 4.48
N ARG A 214 -26.75 -8.96 4.06
CA ARG A 214 -27.74 -8.40 4.98
C ARG A 214 -28.11 -9.49 6.00
N ASN A 215 -28.09 -9.15 7.28
CA ASN A 215 -28.46 -10.07 8.35
C ASN A 215 -29.24 -9.36 9.46
N GLY A 216 -30.21 -10.04 10.06
CA GLY A 216 -31.00 -9.49 11.15
C GLY A 216 -31.96 -8.40 10.69
N TYR A 217 -32.30 -7.49 11.61
CA TYR A 217 -33.28 -6.43 11.32
C TYR A 217 -32.72 -5.31 10.43
N GLY A 218 -33.56 -4.85 9.50
CA GLY A 218 -33.28 -3.70 8.67
C GLY A 218 -34.51 -3.14 7.98
N VAL A 219 -34.33 -1.97 7.38
CA VAL A 219 -35.34 -1.20 6.65
C VAL A 219 -34.92 -1.10 5.20
N LEU A 220 -35.78 -1.56 4.28
CA LEU A 220 -35.64 -1.35 2.84
C LEU A 220 -36.62 -0.28 2.37
N THR A 221 -36.11 0.75 1.70
CA THR A 221 -36.90 1.79 1.03
C THR A 221 -36.66 1.68 -0.47
N LEU A 222 -37.76 1.53 -1.22
CA LEU A 222 -37.71 1.50 -2.69
C LEU A 222 -37.94 2.91 -3.23
N ALA A 223 -37.05 3.36 -4.13
CA ALA A 223 -37.23 4.59 -4.88
C ALA A 223 -38.46 4.48 -5.81
N LYS A 224 -39.02 5.64 -6.17
CA LYS A 224 -40.17 5.70 -7.07
C LYS A 224 -39.70 5.55 -8.51
N ASP A 225 -40.38 4.69 -9.27
CA ASP A 225 -40.30 4.72 -10.72
C ASP A 225 -41.10 5.95 -11.19
N ASP A 226 -40.47 6.88 -11.91
CA ASP A 226 -41.14 8.04 -12.54
C ASP A 226 -42.15 7.49 -13.57
N GLU A 227 -43.48 7.67 -13.45
CA GLU A 227 -44.22 8.78 -14.10
C GLU A 227 -45.72 8.87 -13.68
N THR A 228 -46.16 8.48 -12.48
CA THR A 228 -47.57 8.79 -12.07
C THR A 228 -47.71 9.32 -10.64
N ILE A 229 -48.29 10.51 -10.59
CA ILE A 229 -48.50 11.37 -9.43
C ILE A 229 -49.40 10.66 -8.42
N ALA A 230 -48.94 10.60 -7.16
CA ALA A 230 -49.58 10.01 -5.97
C ALA A 230 -49.28 8.52 -5.69
N SER A 231 -48.03 8.17 -5.40
CA SER A 231 -47.73 6.93 -4.66
C SER A 231 -46.56 7.08 -3.68
N TRP A 232 -46.71 6.45 -2.51
CA TRP A 232 -45.84 6.57 -1.34
C TRP A 232 -44.52 5.80 -1.53
N GLU A 233 -43.43 6.28 -0.93
CA GLU A 233 -42.24 5.44 -0.71
C GLU A 233 -42.66 4.16 0.02
N SER A 234 -42.20 3.00 -0.44
CA SER A 234 -42.52 1.75 0.24
C SER A 234 -41.40 1.37 1.19
N VAL A 235 -41.66 1.57 2.48
CA VAL A 235 -40.77 1.23 3.57
C VAL A 235 -41.11 -0.17 4.08
N HIS A 236 -40.11 -1.04 4.12
CA HIS A 236 -40.26 -2.44 4.53
C HIS A 236 -39.33 -2.75 5.70
N HIS A 237 -39.93 -3.03 6.85
CA HIS A 237 -39.22 -3.45 8.07
C HIS A 237 -39.27 -4.97 8.17
N GLY A 238 -38.14 -5.63 8.34
CA GLY A 238 -38.12 -7.08 8.53
C GLY A 238 -36.76 -7.65 8.89
N HIS A 239 -36.75 -8.98 9.02
CA HIS A 239 -35.55 -9.77 9.28
C HIS A 239 -34.98 -10.28 7.95
N TRP A 240 -33.65 -10.22 7.82
CA TRP A 240 -32.93 -10.57 6.60
C TRP A 240 -31.96 -11.71 6.88
N GLN A 241 -31.84 -12.62 5.92
CA GLN A 241 -30.79 -13.65 5.89
C GLN A 241 -30.24 -13.70 4.46
N GLY A 242 -29.19 -12.92 4.18
CA GLY A 242 -28.71 -12.71 2.82
C GLY A 242 -29.66 -11.85 1.99
N ASP A 243 -29.98 -12.33 0.78
CA ASP A 243 -30.95 -11.68 -0.09
C ASP A 243 -32.40 -12.07 0.19
N VAL A 244 -32.62 -12.93 1.19
CA VAL A 244 -33.95 -13.38 1.59
C VAL A 244 -34.55 -12.42 2.61
N TYR A 245 -35.72 -11.88 2.27
CA TYR A 245 -36.58 -11.15 3.20
C TYR A 245 -37.49 -12.15 3.92
N ILE A 246 -37.41 -12.18 5.24
CA ILE A 246 -38.22 -13.04 6.10
C ILE A 246 -39.29 -12.20 6.78
N VAL A 247 -40.55 -12.51 6.49
CA VAL A 247 -41.69 -11.95 7.23
C VAL A 247 -42.23 -13.02 8.16
N GLN A 248 -42.23 -12.72 9.46
CA GLN A 248 -42.96 -13.48 10.46
C GLN A 248 -44.39 -12.95 10.54
N GLY A 249 -45.36 -13.85 10.42
CA GLY A 249 -46.77 -13.54 10.60
C GLY A 249 -47.52 -14.69 11.27
N ILE A 250 -48.57 -14.36 12.02
CA ILE A 250 -49.50 -15.35 12.57
C ILE A 250 -50.55 -15.64 11.51
N PHE A 251 -50.60 -16.88 11.01
CA PHE A 251 -51.59 -17.36 10.05
C PHE A 251 -52.36 -18.53 10.66
N LYS A 252 -53.69 -18.43 10.75
CA LYS A 252 -54.57 -19.47 11.31
C LYS A 252 -54.07 -20.03 12.66
N ASN A 253 -53.62 -19.14 13.56
CA ASN A 253 -53.05 -19.45 14.89
C ASN A 253 -51.70 -20.20 14.89
N ALA A 254 -50.99 -20.25 13.77
CA ALA A 254 -49.61 -20.73 13.69
C ALA A 254 -48.67 -19.60 13.26
N MET A 255 -47.49 -19.51 13.89
CA MET A 255 -46.40 -18.66 13.41
C MET A 255 -45.85 -19.27 12.13
N LEU A 256 -45.86 -18.51 11.04
CA LEU A 256 -45.32 -18.91 9.75
C LEU A 256 -44.22 -17.93 9.33
N GLU A 257 -43.10 -18.49 8.88
CA GLU A 257 -42.02 -17.73 8.24
C GLU A 257 -42.16 -17.85 6.72
N ILE A 258 -42.30 -16.71 6.06
CA ILE A 258 -42.37 -16.66 4.60
C ILE A 258 -41.05 -16.07 4.08
N ALA A 259 -40.29 -16.90 3.39
CA ALA A 259 -39.08 -16.50 2.68
C ALA A 259 -39.44 -15.96 1.29
N CYS A 260 -38.89 -14.78 0.97
CA CYS A 260 -39.14 -14.07 -0.28
C CYS A 260 -37.87 -13.44 -0.81
N SER A 261 -37.75 -13.37 -2.14
CA SER A 261 -36.70 -12.61 -2.82
C SER A 261 -36.93 -11.09 -2.78
N SER A 262 -38.16 -10.65 -2.48
CA SER A 262 -38.50 -9.23 -2.31
C SER A 262 -39.71 -9.03 -1.37
N PRO A 263 -39.87 -7.83 -0.79
CA PRO A 263 -41.09 -7.52 -0.03
C PRO A 263 -42.37 -7.56 -0.87
N LYS A 264 -42.30 -7.28 -2.17
CA LYS A 264 -43.45 -7.37 -3.11
C LYS A 264 -43.91 -8.82 -3.27
N GLU A 265 -42.98 -9.74 -3.46
CA GLU A 265 -43.27 -11.18 -3.48
C GLU A 265 -43.85 -11.64 -2.14
N CYS A 266 -43.32 -11.15 -1.02
CA CYS A 266 -43.87 -11.46 0.30
C CYS A 266 -45.30 -11.00 0.48
N LYS A 267 -45.65 -9.78 0.04
CA LYS A 267 -47.06 -9.32 0.05
C LYS A 267 -47.96 -10.20 -0.82
N GLN A 268 -47.48 -10.70 -1.96
CA GLN A 268 -48.24 -11.63 -2.80
C GLN A 268 -48.42 -13.00 -2.15
N LYS A 269 -47.34 -13.58 -1.61
CA LYS A 269 -47.38 -14.87 -0.88
C LYS A 269 -48.30 -14.81 0.34
N GLN A 270 -48.23 -13.74 1.12
CA GLN A 270 -49.12 -13.53 2.26
C GLN A 270 -50.60 -13.47 1.85
N LYS A 271 -50.92 -12.82 0.72
CA LYS A 271 -52.28 -12.80 0.17
C LYS A 271 -52.77 -14.17 -0.30
N SER A 272 -51.88 -15.04 -0.78
CA SER A 272 -52.25 -16.41 -1.20
C SER A 272 -52.42 -17.40 -0.05
N ILE A 273 -51.95 -17.06 1.16
CA ILE A 273 -52.02 -17.91 2.36
C ILE A 273 -53.25 -17.58 3.22
N ASN A 274 -53.77 -16.35 3.11
CA ASN A 274 -55.04 -15.90 3.70
C ASN A 274 -56.24 -16.39 2.89
#